data_AF-A0A2G9NMH7-F1
#
_entry.id   AF-A0A2G9NMH7-F1
#
_cell.length_a   1.000
_cell.length_b   1.000
_cell.length_c   1.000
_cell.angle_alpha   90.00
_cell.angle_beta   90.00
_cell.angle_gamma   90.00
#
_symmetry.space_group_name_H-M   'P 1'
#
loop_
_entity.id
_entity.type
_entity.pdbx_description
1 polymer ?
#
loop_
_entity_poly.entity_id
_entity_poly.type
_entity_poly.pdbx_seq_one_letter_code
_entity_poly.pdbx_strand_id
1 'polypeptide(L)' 'MGKKVMSVTIDKQILEDWKRYIEKECINSSKLIEKMLEEYLKKRGK' A
#
# COMPACT_ATOMS: atom_id res chain seq x y z
N MET A 1 -1.70 -20.94 2.92
CA MET A 1 -2.66 -19.83 2.73
C MET A 1 -2.52 -19.32 1.31
N GLY A 2 -3.60 -19.30 0.52
CA GLY A 2 -3.57 -18.84 -0.86
C GLY A 2 -3.32 -17.33 -0.96
N LYS A 3 -2.63 -16.89 -2.02
CA LYS A 3 -2.49 -15.46 -2.32
C LYS A 3 -3.85 -14.91 -2.72
N LYS A 4 -4.32 -13.88 -2.01
CA LYS A 4 -5.53 -13.13 -2.39
C LYS A 4 -5.10 -11.97 -3.27
N VAL A 5 -5.77 -11.82 -4.41
CA VAL A 5 -5.54 -10.71 -5.33
C VAL A 5 -6.63 -9.67 -5.11
N MET A 6 -6.23 -8.41 -5.01
CA MET A 6 -7.14 -7.27 -4.92
C MET A 6 -6.81 -6.31 -6.06
N SER A 7 -7.83 -5.89 -6.80
CA SER A 7 -7.73 -4.85 -7.82
C SER A 7 -8.32 -3.56 -7.25
N VAL A 8 -7.60 -2.46 -7.42
CA VAL A 8 -8.03 -1.13 -6.97
C VAL A 8 -7.90 -0.13 -8.11
N THR A 9 -8.85 0.79 -8.17
CA THR A 9 -8.80 1.93 -9.09
C THR A 9 -8.39 3.16 -8.28
N ILE A 10 -7.39 3.87 -8.76
CA ILE A 10 -6.88 5.09 -8.13
C ILE A 10 -6.61 6.14 -9.21
N ASP A 11 -6.67 7.41 -8.80
CA ASP A 11 -6.35 8.53 -9.69
C ASP A 11 -4.86 8.53 -10.09
N LYS A 12 -4.59 9.12 -11.26
CA LYS A 12 -3.24 9.18 -11.83
C LYS A 12 -2.25 9.89 -10.91
N GLN A 13 -2.66 10.99 -10.28
CA GLN A 13 -1.81 11.75 -9.37
C GLN A 13 -1.39 10.90 -8.15
N ILE A 14 -2.35 10.17 -7.58
CA ILE A 14 -2.10 9.26 -6.46
C ILE A 14 -1.15 8.13 -6.88
N LEU A 15 -1.30 7.61 -8.10
CA LEU A 15 -0.40 6.59 -8.65
C LEU A 15 1.04 7.10 -8.81
N GLU A 16 1.25 8.36 -9.18
CA GLU A 16 2.59 8.94 -9.30
C GLU A 16 3.27 9.08 -7.95
N ASP A 17 2.56 9.59 -6.94
CA ASP A 17 3.08 9.69 -5.57
C ASP A 17 3.37 8.31 -4.97
N TRP A 18 2.51 7.33 -5.24
CA TRP A 18 2.73 5.94 -4.85
C TRP A 18 4.04 5.40 -5.44
N LYS A 19 4.26 5.57 -6.75
CA LYS A 19 5.49 5.10 -7.41
C LYS A 19 6.74 5.72 -6.80
N ARG A 20 6.72 7.03 -6.54
CA ARG A 20 7.83 7.73 -5.88
C ARG A 20 8.12 7.16 -4.50
N TYR A 21 7.09 6.82 -3.73
CA TYR A 21 7.25 6.25 -2.39
C TYR A 21 7.87 4.84 -2.43
N ILE A 22 7.40 3.98 -3.34
CA ILE A 22 7.97 2.64 -3.60
C ILE A 22 9.45 2.72 -3.93
N GLU A 23 9.82 3.63 -4.84
CA GLU A 23 11.22 3.81 -5.26
C GLU A 23 12.09 4.29 -4.09
N LYS A 24 11.60 5.27 -3.33
CA LYS A 24 12.32 5.83 -2.17
C LYS A 24 12.55 4.80 -1.07
N GLU A 25 11.55 3.98 -0.76
CA GLU A 25 11.62 2.96 0.30
C GLU A 25 12.19 1.63 -0.19
N CYS A 26 12.44 1.47 -1.50
CA CYS A 26 12.91 0.24 -2.13
C CYS A 26 12.01 -0.98 -1.80
N ILE A 27 10.69 -0.78 -1.82
CA ILE A 27 9.68 -1.83 -1.56
C ILE A 27 8.67 -1.90 -2.68
N ASN A 28 8.00 -3.03 -2.88
CA ASN A 28 6.93 -3.16 -3.87
C ASN A 28 5.55 -2.68 -3.35
N SER A 29 4.58 -2.54 -4.25
CA SER A 29 3.22 -2.08 -3.93
C SER A 29 2.51 -2.94 -2.89
N SER A 30 2.65 -4.26 -2.95
CA SER A 30 2.02 -5.17 -1.99
C SER A 30 2.51 -4.89 -0.57
N LYS A 31 3.83 -4.75 -0.39
CA LYS A 31 4.45 -4.47 0.90
C LYS A 31 4.04 -3.10 1.45
N LEU A 32 3.90 -2.11 0.57
CA LEU A 32 3.41 -0.79 0.96
C LEU A 32 1.97 -0.84 1.50
N ILE A 33 1.07 -1.53 0.77
CA ILE A 33 -0.33 -1.71 1.19
C ILE A 33 -0.40 -2.44 2.53
N GLU A 34 0.35 -3.52 2.70
CA GLU A 34 0.41 -4.28 3.95
C GLU A 34 0.83 -3.39 5.12
N LYS A 35 1.92 -2.62 4.98
CA LYS A 35 2.40 -1.70 6.01
C LYS A 35 1.34 -0.64 6.37
N MET A 36 0.72 -0.03 5.36
CA MET A 36 -0.33 0.96 5.57
C MET A 36 -1.56 0.39 6.28
N LEU A 37 -2.00 -0.82 5.91
CA LEU A 37 -3.11 -1.50 6.54
C LEU A 37 -2.80 -1.84 8.00
N GLU A 38 -1.60 -2.36 8.29
CA GLU A 38 -1.16 -2.65 9.66
C GLU A 38 -1.14 -1.38 10.52
N GLU A 39 -0.59 -0.28 10.02
CA GLU A 39 -0.57 1.00 10.74
C GLU A 39 -1.97 1.55 10.98
N TYR A 40 -2.85 1.46 9.99
CA TYR A 40 -4.24 1.89 10.11
C TYR A 40 -5.00 1.06 11.17
N LEU A 41 -4.86 -0.26 11.14
CA LEU A 41 -5.47 -1.17 12.13
C LEU A 41 -4.93 -0.92 13.54
N LYS A 42 -3.62 -0.69 13.68
CA LYS A 42 -3.01 -0.31 14.98
C LYS A 42 -3.58 0.99 15.54
N LYS A 43 -3.84 1.98 14.68
CA LYS A 43 -4.44 3.27 15.08
C LYS A 43 -5.92 3.14 15.45
N ARG A 44 -6.65 2.24 14.79
CA ARG A 44 -8.11 2.07 14.98
C ARG A 44 -8.46 1.10 16.11
N GLY A 45 -7.53 0.24 16.51
CA GLY A 45 -7.66 -0.68 17.65
C GLY A 45 -7.30 -0.07 19.00
N LYS A 46 -6.89 1.21 19.04
CA LYS A 46 -6.79 2.04 20.25
C LYS A 46 -8.02 2.94 20.33
#